data_AF-A0A968VQT7-F1
#
_entry.id   AF-A0A968VQT7-F1
#
_cell.length_a   1.000
_cell.length_b   1.000
_cell.length_c   1.000
_cell.angle_alpha   90.00
_cell.angle_beta   90.00
_cell.angle_gamma   90.00
#
_symmetry.space_group_name_H-M   'P 1'
#
loop_
_entity.id
_entity.type
_entity.pdbx_description
1 polymer ?
#
loop_
_entity_poly.entity_id
_entity_poly.type
_entity_poly.pdbx_seq_one_letter_code
_entity_poly.pdbx_strand_id
1 'polypeptide(L)'
;MTTPTARQTPLLALLVARAISESGTMLSGVALPLFVLSLTESVAQLGLITALQTVPLFVMGLIGGPAVDRLGARRVSVLTDLIALLAFGAVPLLAALGSL
;
A
#
# COMPACT_ATOMS: atom_id res chain seq x y z
N MET A 1 -22.69 27.01 22.26
CA MET A 1 -21.33 26.69 22.77
C MET A 1 -20.47 26.29 21.57
N THR A 2 -19.73 27.27 21.04
CA THR A 2 -18.86 27.14 19.88
C THR A 2 -17.43 26.95 20.38
N THR A 3 -16.85 25.76 20.21
CA THR A 3 -15.43 25.51 20.49
C THR A 3 -14.57 26.08 19.36
N PRO A 4 -13.67 27.05 19.62
CA PRO A 4 -12.81 27.63 18.61
C PRO A 4 -11.45 26.91 18.51
N THR A 5 -10.81 27.03 17.34
CA THR A 5 -9.37 26.85 17.01
C THR A 5 -8.78 25.43 16.87
N ALA A 6 -8.52 25.02 15.62
CA ALA A 6 -7.34 24.24 15.26
C ALA A 6 -6.79 24.74 13.92
N ARG A 7 -5.48 24.98 13.89
CA ARG A 7 -4.67 25.70 12.90
C ARG A 7 -4.81 25.13 11.47
N GLN A 8 -4.42 25.91 10.46
CA GLN A 8 -4.34 25.52 9.04
C GLN A 8 -3.07 24.69 8.69
N THR A 9 -2.13 24.56 9.63
CA THR A 9 -0.93 23.72 9.52
C THR A 9 -1.13 22.19 9.32
N PRO A 10 -2.21 21.52 9.79
CA PRO A 10 -2.38 20.09 9.59
C PRO A 10 -2.78 19.75 8.14
N LEU A 11 -3.40 20.67 7.38
CA LEU A 11 -3.77 20.40 5.98
C LEU A 11 -2.54 20.32 5.09
N LEU A 12 -1.61 21.27 5.19
CA LEU A 12 -0.36 21.23 4.42
C LEU A 12 0.47 20.00 4.78
N ALA A 13 0.57 19.65 6.07
CA ALA A 13 1.26 18.44 6.50
C ALA A 13 0.62 17.17 5.92
N LEU A 14 -0.70 17.07 5.92
CA LEU A 14 -1.43 15.94 5.32
C LEU A 14 -1.25 15.88 3.80
N LEU A 15 -1.32 17.01 3.11
CA LEU A 15 -1.14 17.08 1.65
C LEU A 15 0.28 16.69 1.25
N VAL A 16 1.29 17.17 1.97
CA VAL A 16 2.69 16.79 1.73
C VAL A 16 2.90 15.30 2.02
N ALA A 17 2.39 14.79 3.15
CA ALA A 17 2.46 13.37 3.47
C ALA A 17 1.78 12.52 2.39
N ARG A 18 0.62 12.96 1.88
CA ARG A 18 -0.09 12.27 0.81
C ARG A 18 0.69 12.31 -0.50
N ALA A 19 1.20 13.47 -0.90
CA ALA A 19 2.00 13.61 -2.10
C ALA A 19 3.26 12.72 -2.08
N ILE A 20 3.96 12.67 -0.94
CA ILE A 20 5.13 11.80 -0.76
C ILE A 20 4.72 10.32 -0.83
N SER A 21 3.68 9.93 -0.11
CA SER A 21 3.18 8.55 -0.08
C SER A 21 2.73 8.06 -1.45
N GLU A 22 2.03 8.92 -2.20
CA GLU A 22 1.51 8.63 -3.53
C GLU A 22 2.64 8.61 -4.56
N SER A 23 3.63 9.48 -4.44
CA SER A 23 4.85 9.43 -5.25
C SER A 23 5.63 8.13 -5.02
N GLY A 24 5.78 7.70 -3.77
CA GLY A 24 6.41 6.42 -3.44
C GLY A 24 5.64 5.22 -3.98
N THR A 25 4.31 5.29 -3.99
CA THR A 25 3.44 4.27 -4.59
C THR A 25 3.64 4.18 -6.10
N MET A 26 3.63 5.32 -6.80
CA MET A 26 3.87 5.39 -8.24
C MET A 26 5.28 4.88 -8.59
N LEU A 27 6.29 5.28 -7.80
CA LEU A 27 7.66 4.81 -7.98
C LEU A 27 7.75 3.30 -7.79
N SER A 28 7.12 2.74 -6.75
CA SER A 28 7.11 1.29 -6.50
C SER A 28 6.42 0.51 -7.62
N GLY A 29 5.36 1.08 -8.21
CA GLY A 29 4.66 0.50 -9.35
C GLY A 29 5.55 0.32 -10.60
N VAL A 30 6.58 1.15 -10.76
CA VAL A 30 7.55 1.03 -11.88
C VAL A 30 8.84 0.32 -11.46
N ALA A 31 9.29 0.53 -10.23
CA ALA A 31 10.53 -0.06 -9.71
C ALA A 31 10.44 -1.58 -9.57
N LEU A 32 9.33 -2.12 -9.07
CA LEU A 32 9.17 -3.56 -8.87
C LEU A 32 9.22 -4.35 -10.18
N PRO A 33 8.47 -3.99 -11.24
CA PRO A 33 8.57 -4.71 -12.52
C PRO A 33 9.96 -4.61 -13.16
N LEU A 34 10.61 -3.44 -13.07
CA LEU A 34 11.98 -3.25 -13.57
C LEU A 34 13.00 -4.07 -12.77
N PHE A 35 12.81 -4.22 -11.47
CA PHE A 35 13.66 -5.06 -10.63
C PHE A 35 13.54 -6.54 -11.04
N VAL A 36 12.34 -7.04 -11.28
CA VAL A 36 12.13 -8.40 -11.81
C VAL A 36 12.79 -8.54 -13.18
N LEU A 37 12.63 -7.55 -14.07
CA LEU A 37 13.29 -7.58 -15.36
C LEU A 37 14.82 -7.68 -15.21
N SER A 38 15.39 -6.96 -14.25
CA SER A 38 16.83 -7.01 -13.98
C SER A 38 17.31 -8.36 -13.41
N LEU A 39 16.44 -9.07 -12.69
CA LEU A 39 16.77 -10.38 -12.10
C LEU A 39 16.55 -11.54 -13.08
N THR A 40 15.47 -11.50 -13.86
CA THR A 40 15.08 -12.62 -14.72
C THR A 40 15.40 -12.42 -16.19
N GLU A 41 15.80 -11.22 -16.61
CA GLU A 41 16.03 -10.82 -18.01
C GLU A 41 14.84 -11.11 -18.95
N SER A 42 13.63 -11.32 -18.40
CA SER A 42 12.45 -11.78 -19.13
C SER A 42 11.34 -10.73 -19.16
N VAL A 43 11.04 -10.22 -20.34
CA VAL A 43 9.95 -9.25 -20.58
C VAL A 43 8.57 -9.86 -20.28
N ALA A 44 8.41 -11.17 -20.51
CA ALA A 44 7.15 -11.87 -20.22
C ALA A 44 6.83 -11.86 -18.71
N GLN A 45 7.84 -12.02 -17.85
CA GLN A 45 7.65 -11.97 -16.40
C GLN A 45 7.38 -10.55 -15.89
N LEU A 46 8.03 -9.54 -16.49
CA LEU A 46 7.69 -8.13 -16.21
C LEU A 46 6.21 -7.85 -16.51
N GLY A 47 5.71 -8.29 -17.67
CA GLY A 47 4.30 -8.11 -18.04
C GLY A 47 3.34 -8.81 -17.08
N LEU A 48 3.68 -10.05 -16.69
CA LEU A 48 2.89 -10.82 -15.74
C LEU A 48 2.83 -10.17 -14.35
N ILE A 49 3.96 -9.72 -13.81
CA ILE A 49 4.01 -9.08 -12.50
C ILE A 49 3.28 -7.73 -12.51
N THR A 50 3.41 -6.97 -13.59
CA THR A 50 2.66 -5.71 -13.76
C THR A 50 1.14 -5.99 -13.75
N ALA A 51 0.69 -7.04 -14.44
CA ALA A 51 -0.73 -7.44 -14.43
C ALA A 51 -1.18 -7.93 -13.03
N LEU A 52 -0.34 -8.68 -12.32
CA LEU A 52 -0.64 -9.19 -10.99
C LEU A 52 -0.72 -8.06 -9.94
N GLN A 53 0.02 -6.96 -10.09
CA GLN A 53 -0.05 -5.81 -9.20
C GLN A 53 -1.44 -5.13 -9.19
N THR A 54 -2.20 -5.23 -10.27
CA THR A 54 -3.58 -4.71 -10.33
C THR A 54 -4.59 -5.58 -9.60
N VAL A 55 -4.34 -6.88 -9.42
CA VAL A 55 -5.29 -7.82 -8.83
C VAL A 55 -5.74 -7.39 -7.42
N PRO A 56 -4.83 -7.04 -6.49
CA PRO A 56 -5.22 -6.55 -5.17
C PRO A 56 -6.12 -5.32 -5.21
N LEU A 57 -5.90 -4.39 -6.15
CA LEU A 57 -6.72 -3.19 -6.29
C LEU A 57 -8.16 -3.54 -6.69
N PHE A 58 -8.33 -4.47 -7.63
CA PHE A 58 -9.65 -4.96 -8.02
C PHE A 58 -10.35 -5.70 -6.88
N VAL A 59 -9.63 -6.60 -6.22
CA VAL A 59 -10.16 -7.40 -5.10
C VAL A 59 -10.57 -6.49 -3.93
N MET A 60 -9.73 -5.53 -3.55
CA MET A 60 -10.05 -4.57 -2.49
C MET A 60 -11.14 -3.59 -2.90
N GLY A 61 -11.23 -3.18 -4.17
CA GLY A 61 -12.33 -2.36 -4.67
C GLY A 61 -13.69 -3.06 -4.55
N LEU A 62 -13.73 -4.38 -4.80
CA LEU A 62 -14.96 -5.17 -4.72
C LEU A 62 -15.35 -5.54 -3.28
N ILE A 63 -14.36 -5.91 -2.45
CA ILE A 63 -14.60 -6.41 -1.08
C ILE A 63 -14.62 -5.28 -0.06
N GLY A 64 -13.88 -4.20 -0.29
CA GLY A 64 -13.65 -3.11 0.65
C GLY A 64 -14.95 -2.41 1.09
N GLY A 65 -15.84 -2.09 0.14
CA GLY A 65 -17.14 -1.48 0.44
C GLY A 65 -18.01 -2.35 1.34
N PRO A 66 -18.40 -3.57 0.89
CA PRO A 66 -19.20 -4.48 1.70
C PRO A 66 -18.56 -4.86 3.05
N ALA A 67 -17.24 -4.97 3.11
CA ALA A 67 -16.52 -5.24 4.35
C ALA A 67 -16.66 -4.08 5.34
N VAL A 68 -16.47 -2.83 4.88
CA VAL A 68 -16.64 -1.61 5.70
C VAL A 68 -18.08 -1.46 6.16
N ASP A 69 -19.05 -1.71 5.27
CA ASP A 69 -20.47 -1.59 5.58
C ASP A 69 -20.93 -2.59 6.63
N ARG A 70 -20.36 -3.81 6.64
CA ARG A 70 -20.76 -4.89 7.58
C ARG A 70 -20.00 -4.87 8.90
N LEU A 71 -18.68 -4.63 8.87
CA LEU A 71 -17.81 -4.75 10.05
C LEU A 71 -17.55 -3.40 10.74
N GLY A 72 -17.84 -2.31 10.04
CA GLY A 72 -17.55 -0.94 10.46
C GLY A 72 -16.13 -0.50 10.10
N ALA A 73 -16.00 0.75 9.64
CA ALA A 73 -14.74 1.33 9.14
C ALA A 73 -13.55 1.15 10.10
N ARG A 74 -13.77 1.29 11.41
CA ARG A 74 -12.71 1.16 12.42
C ARG A 74 -12.13 -0.26 12.49
N ARG A 75 -12.96 -1.29 12.42
CA ARG A 75 -12.49 -2.69 12.51
C ARG A 75 -11.77 -3.10 11.23
N VAL A 76 -12.30 -2.70 10.08
CA VAL A 76 -11.67 -2.97 8.78
C VAL A 76 -10.30 -2.32 8.71
N SER A 77 -10.17 -1.04 9.10
CA SER A 77 -8.88 -0.34 9.14
C SER A 77 -7.84 -1.08 9.97
N VAL A 78 -8.19 -1.46 11.21
CA VAL A 78 -7.25 -2.17 12.10
C VAL A 78 -6.83 -3.52 11.51
N LEU A 79 -7.76 -4.27 10.91
CA LEU A 79 -7.44 -5.56 10.28
C LEU A 79 -6.53 -5.38 9.06
N THR A 80 -6.81 -4.41 8.19
CA THR A 80 -5.95 -4.12 7.03
C THR A 80 -4.57 -3.63 7.44
N ASP A 81 -4.48 -2.81 8.49
CA ASP A 81 -3.20 -2.32 9.00
C ASP A 81 -2.38 -3.45 9.62
N LEU A 82 -3.00 -4.39 10.33
CA LEU A 82 -2.33 -5.59 10.84
C LEU A 82 -1.84 -6.51 9.72
N ILE A 83 -2.65 -6.73 8.69
CA ILE A 83 -2.25 -7.53 7.52
C ILE A 83 -1.08 -6.86 6.80
N ALA A 84 -1.14 -5.54 6.59
CA ALA A 84 -0.06 -4.78 5.97
C ALA A 84 1.21 -4.85 6.81
N LEU A 85 1.11 -4.67 8.13
CA LEU A 85 2.26 -4.79 9.04
C LEU A 85 2.91 -6.17 8.95
N LEU A 86 2.11 -7.24 8.90
CA LEU A 86 2.63 -8.60 8.76
C LEU A 86 3.28 -8.82 7.38
N ALA A 87 2.65 -8.36 6.30
CA ALA A 87 3.16 -8.53 4.95
C ALA A 87 4.46 -7.74 4.72
N PHE A 88 4.48 -6.45 5.07
CA PHE A 88 5.67 -5.61 4.94
C PHE A 88 6.73 -5.94 5.99
N GLY A 89 6.34 -6.33 7.20
CA GLY A 89 7.26 -6.73 8.26
C GLY A 89 7.92 -8.08 8.01
N ALA A 90 7.27 -8.99 7.29
CA ALA A 90 7.86 -10.27 6.91
C ALA A 90 9.10 -10.10 6.02
N VAL A 91 9.12 -9.09 5.13
CA VAL A 91 10.24 -8.85 4.20
C VAL A 91 11.58 -8.59 4.93
N PRO A 92 11.71 -7.58 5.81
CA PRO A 92 12.95 -7.36 6.56
C PRO A 92 13.22 -8.49 7.58
N LEU A 93 12.19 -9.14 8.12
CA LEU A 93 12.36 -10.23 9.07
C LEU A 93 12.96 -11.48 8.41
N LEU A 94 12.51 -11.81 7.20
CA LEU A 94 13.08 -12.88 6.36
C LEU A 94 14.47 -12.52 5.84
N ALA A 95 14.71 -11.24 5.48
CA ALA A 95 16.04 -10.77 5.12
C ALA A 95 17.04 -10.86 6.30
N ALA A 96 16.60 -10.53 7.52
CA ALA A 96 17.42 -10.64 8.73
C ALA A 96 17.71 -12.08 9.14
N LEU A 97 16.83 -13.03 8.80
CA LEU A 97 17.02 -14.46 9.01
C LEU A 97 17.93 -15.12 7.95
N GLY A 98 18.39 -14.37 6.94
CA GLY A 98 19.29 -14.86 5.90
C GLY A 98 18.63 -15.79 4.88
N SER A 99 17.30 -15.75 4.76
CA SER A 99 16.52 -16.56 3.80
C SER A 99 16.13 -15.79 2.53
N LEU A 100 16.75 -14.63 2.28
CA LEU A 100 16.61 -13.79 1.09
C LEU A 100 17.98 -13.43 0.51
#